data_AF-A0A1H7EJ54-F1
#
_entry.id   AF-A0A1H7EJ54-F1
#
_cell.length_a   1.000
_cell.length_b   1.000
_cell.length_c   1.000
_cell.angle_alpha   90.00
_cell.angle_beta   90.00
_cell.angle_gamma   90.00
#
_symmetry.space_group_name_H-M   'P 1'
#
loop_
_entity.id
_entity.type
_entity.pdbx_description
1 polymer ?
#
loop_
_entity_poly.entity_id
_entity_poly.type
_entity_poly.pdbx_seq_one_letter_code
_entity_poly.pdbx_strand_id
1 'polypeptide(L)'
;MTALVIAEHDHASIKPATLNTVTAALACGGEVHVLVAGANAAEAAKAAAQIAGVTKVIAADSPSLAENLAENVAAQVLAIAGNYSHILFPSTANGKNVAPRVAAKLDVAQISD
;
A
#
# COMPACT_ATOMS: atom_id res chain seq x y z
N MET A 1 -11.94 6.66 -10.98
CA MET A 1 -11.63 6.77 -9.53
C MET A 1 -10.85 5.52 -9.18
N THR A 2 -9.61 5.66 -8.73
CA THR A 2 -8.73 4.52 -8.46
C THR A 2 -8.14 4.69 -7.07
N ALA A 3 -8.20 3.62 -6.29
CA ALA A 3 -7.64 3.54 -4.95
C ALA A 3 -6.31 2.78 -4.98
N LEU A 4 -5.32 3.30 -4.25
CA LEU A 4 -4.06 2.63 -3.99
C LEU A 4 -4.06 2.07 -2.58
N VAL A 5 -3.90 0.75 -2.45
CA VAL A 5 -3.70 0.08 -1.16
C VAL A 5 -2.22 -0.18 -0.96
N ILE A 6 -1.68 0.24 0.18
CA ILE A 6 -0.30 -0.04 0.55
C ILE A 6 -0.27 -1.38 1.30
N ALA A 7 0.23 -2.42 0.64
CA ALA A 7 0.24 -3.76 1.21
C ALA A 7 1.29 -3.92 2.29
N GLU A 8 0.90 -4.56 3.38
CA GLU A 8 1.83 -5.15 4.32
C GLU A 8 2.07 -6.62 4.02
N HIS A 9 3.33 -7.03 4.15
CA HIS A 9 3.79 -8.36 3.82
C HIS A 9 5.01 -8.75 4.67
N ASP A 10 5.45 -10.00 4.57
CA ASP A 10 6.66 -10.55 5.22
C ASP A 10 7.70 -11.01 4.18
N HIS A 11 7.74 -10.31 3.04
CA HIS A 11 8.49 -10.65 1.81
C HIS A 11 7.96 -11.85 1.02
N ALA A 12 7.28 -12.80 1.67
CA ALA A 12 6.74 -13.99 1.02
C ALA A 12 5.20 -13.95 0.85
N SER A 13 4.48 -13.43 1.84
CA SER A 13 3.04 -13.50 1.97
C SER A 13 2.43 -12.15 2.33
N ILE A 14 1.15 -11.96 1.97
CA ILE A 14 0.40 -10.74 2.30
C ILE A 14 -0.24 -10.88 3.69
N LYS A 15 -0.08 -9.86 4.54
CA LYS A 15 -0.70 -9.85 5.87
C LYS A 15 -2.23 -9.68 5.77
N PRO A 16 -3.02 -10.29 6.67
CA PRO A 16 -4.48 -10.21 6.65
C PRO A 16 -5.05 -8.78 6.67
N ALA A 17 -4.36 -7.84 7.33
CA ALA A 17 -4.77 -6.44 7.39
C ALA A 17 -4.85 -5.79 5.98
N THR A 18 -4.02 -6.22 5.04
CA THR A 18 -4.09 -5.80 3.63
C THR A 18 -5.40 -6.23 2.99
N LEU A 19 -5.91 -7.44 3.28
CA LEU A 19 -7.18 -7.94 2.74
C LEU A 19 -8.37 -7.09 3.20
N ASN A 20 -8.41 -6.74 4.49
CA ASN A 20 -9.43 -5.84 5.04
C ASN A 20 -9.38 -4.47 4.36
N THR A 21 -8.17 -3.97 4.09
CA THR A 21 -7.95 -2.68 3.44
C THR A 21 -8.39 -2.70 1.98
N VAL A 22 -8.18 -3.81 1.25
CA VAL A 22 -8.70 -3.99 -0.11
C VAL A 22 -10.23 -3.98 -0.11
N THR A 23 -10.89 -4.65 0.84
CA THR A 23 -12.35 -4.61 0.97
C THR A 23 -12.85 -3.17 1.18
N ALA A 24 -12.18 -2.38 2.03
CA ALA A 24 -12.51 -0.97 2.22
C ALA A 24 -12.26 -0.13 0.96
N ALA A 25 -11.17 -0.37 0.23
CA ALA A 25 -10.88 0.31 -1.02
C ALA A 25 -11.94 0.02 -2.10
N LEU A 26 -12.45 -1.21 -2.18
CA LEU A 26 -13.55 -1.58 -3.08
C LEU A 26 -14.84 -0.82 -2.77
N ALA A 27 -15.12 -0.58 -1.48
CA ALA A 27 -16.28 0.21 -1.07
C ALA A 27 -16.21 1.69 -1.51
N CYS A 28 -15.03 2.19 -1.92
CA CYS A 28 -14.88 3.52 -2.54
C CYS A 28 -15.38 3.59 -3.99
N GLY A 29 -15.85 2.46 -4.57
CA GLY A 29 -16.55 2.42 -5.85
C GLY A 29 -15.67 2.54 -7.09
N GLY A 30 -14.37 2.25 -6.96
CA GLY A 30 -13.38 2.37 -8.03
C GLY A 30 -12.48 1.14 -8.19
N GLU A 31 -11.50 1.24 -9.09
CA GLU A 31 -10.46 0.21 -9.25
C GLU A 31 -9.53 0.19 -8.04
N VAL A 32 -9.10 -1.00 -7.64
CA VAL A 32 -8.11 -1.17 -6.56
C VAL A 32 -6.79 -1.61 -7.14
N HIS A 33 -5.76 -0.79 -6.95
CA HIS A 33 -4.37 -1.12 -7.19
C HIS A 33 -3.68 -1.40 -5.84
N VAL A 34 -2.69 -2.28 -5.84
CA VAL A 34 -1.90 -2.61 -4.65
C VAL A 34 -0.44 -2.29 -4.89
N LEU A 35 0.20 -1.54 -3.99
CA LEU A 35 1.66 -1.40 -3.94
C LEU A 35 2.23 -2.40 -2.93
N VAL A 36 3.14 -3.26 -3.41
CA VAL A 36 3.99 -4.12 -2.59
C VAL A 36 5.40 -3.55 -2.63
N ALA A 37 5.87 -3.00 -1.51
CA ALA A 37 7.17 -2.37 -1.39
C ALA A 37 8.02 -3.13 -0.36
N GLY A 38 9.08 -3.79 -0.81
CA GLY A 38 9.92 -4.61 0.06
C GLY A 38 11.20 -5.09 -0.63
N ALA A 39 11.99 -5.91 0.05
CA ALA A 39 13.10 -6.63 -0.56
C ALA A 39 12.67 -8.07 -0.89
N ASN A 40 13.03 -8.57 -2.07
CA ASN A 40 12.67 -9.92 -2.54
C ASN A 40 11.15 -10.21 -2.42
N ALA A 41 10.33 -9.23 -2.77
CA ALA A 41 8.88 -9.23 -2.51
C ALA A 41 8.05 -9.81 -3.67
N ALA A 42 8.69 -10.54 -4.60
CA ALA A 42 8.03 -11.10 -5.78
C ALA A 42 6.89 -12.06 -5.42
N GLU A 43 7.06 -12.92 -4.41
CA GLU A 43 6.02 -13.84 -3.96
C GLU A 43 4.86 -13.11 -3.27
N ALA A 44 5.15 -12.09 -2.46
CA ALA A 44 4.13 -11.22 -1.90
C ALA A 44 3.34 -10.48 -3.01
N ALA A 45 4.00 -10.00 -4.06
CA ALA A 45 3.33 -9.37 -5.21
C ALA A 45 2.43 -10.36 -5.97
N LYS A 46 2.87 -11.61 -6.17
CA LYS A 46 2.01 -12.66 -6.75
C LYS A 46 0.80 -12.95 -5.87
N ALA A 47 0.99 -13.06 -4.55
CA ALA A 47 -0.10 -13.27 -3.61
C ALA A 47 -1.10 -12.10 -3.62
N ALA A 48 -0.61 -10.85 -3.70
CA ALA A 48 -1.47 -9.67 -3.83
C ALA A 48 -2.31 -9.69 -5.12
N ALA A 49 -1.76 -10.20 -6.21
CA ALA A 49 -2.45 -10.29 -7.50
C ALA A 49 -3.59 -11.32 -7.50
N GLN A 50 -3.61 -12.26 -6.54
CA GLN A 50 -4.69 -13.23 -6.37
C GLN A 50 -5.83 -12.72 -5.48
N ILE A 51 -5.71 -11.53 -4.89
CA ILE A 51 -6.76 -10.95 -4.04
C ILE A 51 -7.92 -10.51 -4.93
N ALA A 52 -9.13 -11.03 -4.65
CA ALA A 52 -10.33 -10.65 -5.37
C ALA A 52 -10.56 -9.13 -5.34
N GLY A 53 -10.83 -8.54 -6.51
CA GLY A 53 -11.05 -7.10 -6.67
C GLY A 53 -9.78 -6.27 -6.89
N VAL A 54 -8.58 -6.84 -6.71
CA VAL A 54 -7.33 -6.18 -7.12
C VAL A 54 -7.20 -6.26 -8.64
N THR A 55 -7.03 -5.10 -9.27
CA THR A 55 -6.96 -4.96 -10.74
C THR A 55 -5.53 -4.75 -11.24
N LYS A 56 -4.63 -4.27 -10.36
CA LYS A 56 -3.21 -4.07 -10.66
C LYS A 56 -2.35 -4.23 -9.41
N VAL A 57 -1.20 -4.86 -9.56
CA VAL A 57 -0.14 -4.88 -8.54
C VAL A 57 1.07 -4.13 -9.04
N ILE A 58 1.59 -3.23 -8.21
CA ILE A 58 2.84 -2.52 -8.41
C ILE A 58 3.84 -3.11 -7.42
N ALA A 59 4.93 -3.68 -7.94
CA ALA A 59 6.01 -4.22 -7.12
C ALA A 59 7.19 -3.23 -7.12
N ALA A 60 7.55 -2.74 -5.94
CA ALA A 60 8.79 -2.00 -5.70
C ALA A 60 9.74 -2.91 -4.92
N ASP A 61 10.71 -3.49 -5.63
CA ASP A 61 11.68 -4.41 -5.03
C ASP A 61 13.05 -3.73 -4.89
N SER A 62 13.53 -3.59 -3.65
CA SER A 62 14.85 -3.03 -3.35
C SER A 62 15.31 -3.48 -1.97
N PRO A 63 16.63 -3.75 -1.77
CA PRO A 63 17.19 -4.00 -0.45
C PRO A 63 16.88 -2.88 0.57
N SER A 64 16.76 -1.62 0.11
CA SER A 64 16.41 -0.48 0.97
C SER A 64 15.01 -0.57 1.59
N LEU A 65 14.13 -1.41 1.03
CA LEU A 65 12.77 -1.60 1.50
C LEU A 65 12.63 -2.81 2.44
N ALA A 66 13.72 -3.52 2.75
CA ALA A 66 13.70 -4.73 3.59
C ALA A 66 13.02 -4.49 4.95
N GLU A 67 13.35 -3.38 5.60
CA GLU A 67 12.88 -3.08 6.96
C GLU A 67 11.57 -2.27 6.99
N ASN A 68 10.94 -2.04 5.83
CA ASN A 68 9.72 -1.23 5.72
C ASN A 68 9.81 0.15 6.40
N LEU A 69 11.00 0.79 6.38
CA LEU A 69 11.20 2.11 6.97
C LEU A 69 10.26 3.13 6.36
N ALA A 70 9.67 3.97 7.20
CA ALA A 70 8.62 4.90 6.78
C ALA A 70 9.10 5.89 5.71
N GLU A 71 10.34 6.36 5.80
CA GLU A 71 11.01 7.18 4.79
C GLU A 71 10.97 6.51 3.40
N ASN A 72 11.36 5.24 3.36
CA ASN A 72 11.59 4.51 2.12
C ASN A 72 10.26 4.10 1.48
N VAL A 73 9.32 3.58 2.28
CA VAL A 73 7.98 3.21 1.81
C VAL A 73 7.21 4.45 1.37
N ALA A 74 7.21 5.54 2.16
CA ALA A 74 6.52 6.77 1.78
C ALA A 74 7.05 7.36 0.47
N ALA A 75 8.37 7.28 0.22
CA ALA A 75 8.93 7.72 -1.06
C ALA A 75 8.35 6.95 -2.26
N GLN A 76 8.14 5.64 -2.12
CA GLN A 76 7.51 4.83 -3.18
C GLN A 76 6.04 5.20 -3.39
N VAL A 77 5.29 5.43 -2.30
CA VAL A 77 3.89 5.88 -2.38
C VAL A 77 3.80 7.22 -3.11
N LEU A 78 4.62 8.20 -2.70
CA LEU A 78 4.63 9.55 -3.26
C LEU A 78 5.00 9.57 -4.75
N ALA A 79 5.90 8.68 -5.18
CA ALA A 79 6.30 8.57 -6.58
C ALA A 79 5.14 8.24 -7.54
N ILE A 80 4.08 7.59 -7.04
CA ILE A 80 2.91 7.19 -7.85
C ILE A 80 1.59 7.82 -7.40
N ALA A 81 1.57 8.54 -6.28
CA ALA A 81 0.38 9.07 -5.62
C ALA A 81 -0.53 9.91 -6.55
N GLY A 82 0.06 10.70 -7.45
CA GLY A 82 -0.69 11.58 -8.37
C GLY A 82 -1.63 10.86 -9.33
N ASN A 83 -1.51 9.54 -9.48
CA ASN A 83 -2.41 8.72 -10.30
C ASN A 83 -3.65 8.22 -9.54
N TYR A 84 -3.77 8.55 -8.25
CA TYR A 84 -4.76 7.96 -7.36
C TYR A 84 -5.57 9.03 -6.64
N SER A 85 -6.88 8.77 -6.56
CA SER A 85 -7.81 9.61 -5.80
C SER A 85 -7.88 9.25 -4.32
N HIS A 86 -7.53 8.00 -3.97
CA HIS A 86 -7.59 7.46 -2.62
C HIS A 86 -6.31 6.67 -2.36
N ILE A 87 -5.71 6.84 -1.19
CA ILE A 87 -4.55 6.06 -0.75
C ILE A 87 -4.88 5.50 0.63
N LEU A 88 -4.96 4.17 0.73
CA LEU A 88 -5.36 3.47 1.93
C LEU A 88 -4.18 2.68 2.49
N PHE A 89 -4.06 2.71 3.81
CA PHE A 89 -3.08 1.97 4.58
C PHE A 89 -3.83 1.08 5.58
N PRO A 90 -3.37 -0.16 5.83
CA PRO A 90 -3.88 -0.96 6.93
C PRO A 90 -3.69 -0.23 8.27
N SER A 91 -4.69 -0.25 9.15
CA SER A 91 -4.58 0.38 10.48
C SER A 91 -3.74 -0.47 11.44
N THR A 92 -2.44 -0.58 11.17
CA THR A 92 -1.45 -1.28 11.99
C THR A 92 -0.37 -0.31 12.47
N ALA A 93 0.60 -0.79 13.26
CA ALA A 93 1.78 -0.01 13.59
C ALA A 93 2.54 0.49 12.34
N ASN A 94 2.64 -0.32 11.29
CA ASN A 94 3.34 0.09 10.06
C ASN A 94 2.54 1.12 9.27
N GLY A 95 1.25 0.87 9.04
CA GLY A 95 0.39 1.84 8.35
C GLY A 95 0.30 3.18 9.06
N LYS A 96 0.16 3.18 10.41
CA LYS A 96 0.17 4.41 11.22
C LYS A 96 1.53 5.12 11.25
N ASN A 97 2.62 4.42 10.96
CA ASN A 97 3.95 5.01 10.83
C ASN A 97 4.18 5.68 9.45
N VAL A 98 3.63 5.10 8.38
CA VAL A 98 3.83 5.59 7.00
C VAL A 98 2.79 6.63 6.58
N ALA A 99 1.51 6.40 6.87
CA ALA A 99 0.40 7.20 6.31
C ALA A 99 0.49 8.69 6.64
N PRO A 100 0.78 9.12 7.88
CA PRO A 100 0.85 10.55 8.21
C PRO A 100 1.96 11.27 7.45
N ARG A 101 3.09 10.60 7.18
CA ARG A 101 4.19 11.14 6.38
C ARG A 101 3.78 11.38 4.93
N VAL A 102 3.07 10.42 4.34
CA VAL A 102 2.57 10.55 2.96
C VAL A 102 1.58 11.71 2.88
N ALA A 103 0.61 11.77 3.78
CA ALA A 103 -0.39 12.84 3.80
C ALA A 103 0.23 14.23 3.98
N ALA A 104 1.18 14.37 4.93
CA ALA A 104 1.91 15.62 5.13
C ALA A 104 2.69 16.06 3.88
N LYS A 105 3.27 15.12 3.12
CA LYS A 105 4.00 15.43 1.88
C LYS A 105 3.08 15.76 0.70
N LEU A 106 1.83 15.31 0.74
CA LEU A 106 0.80 15.64 -0.24
C LEU A 106 -0.01 16.89 0.15
N ASP A 107 0.29 17.50 1.30
CA ASP A 107 -0.44 18.65 1.85
C ASP A 107 -1.94 18.39 2.04
N VAL A 108 -2.28 17.21 2.61
CA VAL A 108 -3.65 16.81 2.91
C VAL A 108 -3.78 16.27 4.33
N ALA A 109 -4.98 16.35 4.90
CA ALA A 109 -5.29 15.73 6.19
C ALA A 109 -5.51 14.22 6.02
N GLN A 110 -4.84 13.42 6.86
CA GLN A 110 -5.08 11.99 6.94
C GLN A 110 -6.23 11.67 7.90
N ILE A 111 -7.05 10.69 7.53
CA ILE A 111 -8.12 10.14 8.37
C ILE A 111 -7.60 8.85 9.01
N SER A 112 -7.54 8.82 10.35
CA SER A 112 -7.11 7.68 11.15
C SER A 112 -8.29 6.95 11.77
N ASP A 113 -8.24 5.62 11.71
CA ASP A 113 -9.26 4.68 12.21
C ASP A 113 -10.67 4.95 11.66
#